data_AF-R0AJG1-F1
#
_entry.id   AF-R0AJG1-F1
#
_cell.length_a   1.000
_cell.length_b   1.000
_cell.length_c   1.000
_cell.angle_alpha   90.00
_cell.angle_beta   90.00
_cell.angle_gamma   90.00
#
_symmetry.space_group_name_H-M   'P 1'
#
loop_
_entity.id
_entity.type
_entity.pdbx_description
1 polymer ?
#
loop_
_entity_poly.entity_id
_entity_poly.type
_entity_poly.pdbx_seq_one_letter_code
_entity_poly.pdbx_strand_id
1 'polypeptide(L)'
;MSIADAKAALDGGSVDAALIAGAAAYQAKQQGYHMVADGEGLIKAIIAVAVREDFYEKNRDVIDRFMEAQKRVAAFMKDNQDEVLQIVAEELDLDEEAVREMYACYDFSMDVTDEDKAGFQKTADFMFKSGMIEEEMDVNSLFL
;
A
#
# COMPACT_ATOMS: atom_id res chain seq x y z
N MET A 1 12.74 7.06 -8.65
CA MET A 1 12.76 5.80 -9.39
C MET A 1 11.48 5.06 -9.02
N SER A 2 10.67 4.66 -9.99
CA SER A 2 9.47 3.86 -9.72
C SER A 2 9.85 2.41 -9.43
N ILE A 3 8.90 1.62 -8.90
CA ILE A 3 9.08 0.17 -8.72
C ILE A 3 9.38 -0.52 -10.07
N ALA A 4 8.71 -0.08 -11.14
CA ALA A 4 8.94 -0.62 -12.49
C ALA A 4 10.36 -0.30 -12.99
N ASP A 5 10.84 0.93 -12.79
CA ASP A 5 12.21 1.30 -13.16
C ASP A 5 13.25 0.50 -12.36
N ALA A 6 13.02 0.30 -11.06
CA ALA A 6 13.92 -0.45 -10.20
C ALA A 6 14.00 -1.94 -10.62
N LYS A 7 12.85 -2.55 -10.96
CA LYS A 7 12.79 -3.92 -11.48
C LYS A 7 13.50 -4.05 -12.82
N ALA A 8 13.27 -3.11 -13.75
CA ALA A 8 13.93 -3.11 -15.05
C ALA A 8 15.45 -2.93 -14.94
N ALA A 9 15.92 -2.08 -14.01
CA ALA A 9 17.34 -1.91 -13.75
C ALA A 9 17.99 -3.19 -13.18
N LEU A 10 17.27 -3.92 -12.32
CA LEU A 10 17.71 -5.21 -11.79
C LEU A 10 17.80 -6.26 -12.91
N ASP A 11 16.77 -6.36 -13.75
CA ASP A 11 16.73 -7.29 -14.88
C ASP A 11 17.80 -7.00 -15.93
N GLY A 12 18.09 -5.72 -16.16
CA GLY A 12 19.16 -5.28 -17.06
C GLY A 12 20.56 -5.44 -16.47
N GLY A 13 20.70 -5.87 -15.21
CA GLY A 13 21.99 -5.98 -14.51
C GLY A 13 22.68 -4.64 -14.27
N SER A 14 21.92 -3.53 -14.28
CA SER A 14 22.47 -2.18 -14.03
C SER A 14 22.59 -1.86 -12.53
N VAL A 15 21.94 -2.64 -11.67
CA VAL A 15 22.04 -2.56 -10.21
C VAL A 15 22.19 -3.96 -9.63
N ASP A 16 22.89 -4.07 -8.49
CA ASP A 16 23.09 -5.36 -7.79
C ASP A 16 21.88 -5.76 -6.92
N ALA A 17 21.08 -4.78 -6.49
CA ALA A 17 19.88 -4.97 -5.69
C ALA A 17 18.84 -3.86 -5.98
N ALA A 18 17.56 -4.18 -5.83
CA ALA A 18 16.46 -3.24 -6.01
C ALA A 18 15.40 -3.41 -4.91
N LEU A 19 14.86 -2.29 -4.42
CA LEU A 19 13.67 -2.29 -3.57
C LEU A 19 12.45 -2.33 -4.48
N ILE A 20 11.70 -3.43 -4.40
CA ILE A 20 10.49 -3.70 -5.19
C ILE A 20 9.38 -4.20 -4.27
N ALA A 21 8.13 -4.03 -4.68
CA ALA A 21 6.95 -4.44 -3.91
C ALA A 21 5.82 -4.91 -4.83
N GLY A 22 4.78 -5.51 -4.24
CA GLY A 22 3.59 -5.97 -4.96
C GLY A 22 3.91 -6.99 -6.05
N ALA A 23 3.22 -6.87 -7.20
CA ALA A 23 3.36 -7.79 -8.34
C ALA A 23 4.81 -7.93 -8.83
N ALA A 24 5.59 -6.83 -8.83
CA ALA A 24 6.98 -6.85 -9.25
C ALA A 24 7.86 -7.71 -8.32
N ALA A 25 7.62 -7.68 -7.01
CA ALA A 25 8.32 -8.51 -6.04
C ALA A 25 7.96 -9.99 -6.20
N TYR A 26 6.67 -10.29 -6.42
CA TYR A 26 6.21 -11.65 -6.72
C TYR A 26 6.89 -12.19 -7.99
N GLN A 27 6.85 -11.43 -9.09
CA GLN A 27 7.47 -11.82 -10.36
C GLN A 27 8.99 -12.01 -10.22
N ALA A 28 9.68 -11.16 -9.45
CA ALA A 28 11.10 -11.33 -9.19
C ALA A 28 11.40 -12.67 -8.49
N LYS A 29 10.61 -13.03 -7.47
CA LYS A 29 10.71 -14.32 -6.78
C LYS A 29 10.50 -15.49 -7.75
N GLN A 30 9.50 -15.41 -8.63
CA GLN A 30 9.23 -16.45 -9.65
C GLN A 30 10.36 -16.57 -10.69
N GLN A 31 11.03 -15.45 -11.01
CA GLN A 31 12.19 -15.43 -11.91
C GLN A 31 13.48 -15.96 -11.25
N GLY A 32 13.43 -16.32 -9.97
CA GLY A 32 14.57 -16.88 -9.23
C GLY A 32 15.47 -15.84 -8.56
N TYR A 33 15.04 -14.57 -8.49
CA TYR A 33 15.76 -13.59 -7.68
C TYR A 33 15.68 -13.93 -6.20
N HIS A 34 16.77 -13.64 -5.49
CA HIS A 34 16.88 -13.89 -4.07
C HIS A 34 16.40 -12.69 -3.25
N MET A 35 15.47 -12.92 -2.33
CA MET A 35 15.08 -11.91 -1.35
C MET A 35 16.17 -11.75 -0.31
N VAL A 36 16.83 -10.58 -0.30
CA VAL A 36 17.92 -10.27 0.64
C VAL A 36 17.40 -9.87 2.02
N ALA A 37 16.33 -9.07 2.05
CA ALA A 37 15.65 -8.60 3.26
C ALA A 37 14.23 -8.12 2.91
N ASP A 38 13.37 -8.05 3.92
CA ASP A 38 12.04 -7.44 3.84
C ASP A 38 11.88 -6.34 4.92
N GLY A 39 10.66 -5.81 5.04
CA GLY A 39 10.33 -4.74 5.99
C GLY A 39 9.88 -5.21 7.38
N GLU A 40 9.92 -6.51 7.68
CA GLU A 40 9.36 -7.05 8.92
C GLU A 40 10.02 -6.40 10.15
N GLY A 41 9.19 -5.92 11.09
CA GLY A 41 9.64 -5.21 12.30
C GLY A 41 10.18 -3.79 12.07
N LEU A 42 10.41 -3.38 10.81
CA LEU A 42 10.94 -2.08 10.47
C LEU A 42 9.83 -1.06 10.21
N ILE A 43 8.89 -1.40 9.33
CA ILE A 43 7.81 -0.52 8.89
C ILE A 43 6.46 -1.23 8.96
N LYS A 44 5.39 -0.48 9.25
CA LYS A 44 4.02 -0.94 8.98
C LYS A 44 3.67 -0.43 7.59
N ALA A 45 3.34 -1.34 6.68
CA ALA A 45 2.97 -0.98 5.30
C ALA A 45 1.53 -0.43 5.30
N ILE A 46 1.39 0.88 5.53
CA ILE A 46 0.10 1.55 5.63
C ILE A 46 -0.21 2.29 4.32
N ILE A 47 -1.42 2.10 3.79
CA ILE A 47 -1.94 2.83 2.64
C ILE A 47 -3.07 3.74 3.12
N ALA A 48 -2.94 5.04 2.87
CA ALA A 48 -3.94 6.04 3.27
C ALA A 48 -4.67 6.61 2.06
N VAL A 49 -5.95 6.90 2.24
CA VAL A 49 -6.73 7.77 1.35
C VAL A 49 -6.73 9.16 1.95
N ALA A 50 -6.04 10.11 1.29
CA ALA A 50 -5.98 11.49 1.72
C ALA A 50 -6.99 12.36 0.95
N VAL A 51 -7.56 13.35 1.64
CA VAL A 51 -8.40 14.39 1.05
C VAL A 51 -7.95 15.75 1.56
N ARG A 52 -8.07 16.77 0.72
CA ARG A 52 -7.79 18.14 1.12
C ARG A 52 -8.85 18.62 2.11
N GLU A 53 -8.42 19.23 3.21
CA GLU A 53 -9.29 19.67 4.31
C GLU A 53 -10.46 20.54 3.82
N ASP A 54 -10.20 21.59 3.05
CA ASP A 54 -11.26 22.48 2.53
C ASP A 54 -12.24 21.76 1.59
N PHE A 55 -11.82 20.69 0.91
CA PHE A 55 -12.69 19.89 0.06
C PHE A 55 -13.59 19.02 0.93
N TYR A 56 -13.02 18.40 1.97
CA TYR A 56 -13.77 17.63 2.95
C TYR A 56 -14.85 18.48 3.62
N GLU A 57 -14.51 19.69 4.10
CA GLU A 57 -15.44 20.59 4.76
C GLU A 57 -16.56 21.09 3.84
N LYS A 58 -16.23 21.45 2.60
CA LYS A 58 -17.18 22.06 1.65
C LYS A 58 -18.05 21.05 0.90
N ASN A 59 -17.61 19.79 0.78
CA ASN A 59 -18.25 18.78 -0.06
C ASN A 59 -18.56 17.50 0.73
N ARG A 60 -19.11 17.65 1.94
CA ARG A 60 -19.45 16.53 2.84
C ARG A 60 -20.33 15.48 2.16
N ASP A 61 -21.25 15.89 1.30
CA ASP A 61 -22.12 15.00 0.52
C ASP A 61 -21.34 14.10 -0.45
N VAL A 62 -20.28 14.63 -1.07
CA VAL A 62 -19.39 13.86 -1.94
C VAL A 62 -18.57 12.87 -1.13
N ILE A 63 -18.06 13.31 0.04
CA ILE A 63 -17.31 12.44 0.96
C ILE A 63 -18.18 11.29 1.46
N ASP A 64 -19.41 11.55 1.89
CA ASP A 64 -20.31 10.52 2.39
C ASP A 64 -20.62 9.48 1.30
N ARG A 65 -20.88 9.92 0.06
CA ARG A 65 -21.09 9.03 -1.08
C ARG A 65 -19.85 8.21 -1.44
N PHE A 66 -18.66 8.80 -1.32
CA PHE A 66 -17.40 8.08 -1.51
C PHE A 66 -17.22 6.98 -0.45
N MET A 67 -17.47 7.31 0.82
CA MET A 67 -17.40 6.33 1.92
C MET A 67 -18.46 5.22 1.78
N GLU A 68 -19.66 5.53 1.30
CA GLU A 68 -20.67 4.52 0.97
C GLU A 68 -20.24 3.61 -0.19
N ALA A 69 -19.57 4.16 -1.22
CA ALA A 69 -19.01 3.37 -2.30
C ALA A 69 -17.91 2.42 -1.79
N GLN A 70 -17.00 2.92 -0.96
CA GLN A 70 -15.94 2.12 -0.33
C GLN A 70 -16.54 0.97 0.50
N LYS A 71 -17.56 1.23 1.32
CA LYS A 71 -18.28 0.20 2.09
C LYS A 71 -18.91 -0.88 1.20
N ARG A 72 -19.51 -0.48 0.07
CA ARG A 72 -20.08 -1.43 -0.89
C ARG A 72 -19.00 -2.30 -1.55
N VAL A 73 -17.86 -1.72 -1.90
CA VAL A 73 -16.72 -2.48 -2.44
C VAL A 73 -16.19 -3.46 -1.41
N ALA A 74 -15.98 -3.03 -0.16
CA ALA A 74 -15.51 -3.92 0.91
C ALA A 74 -16.49 -5.09 1.18
N ALA A 75 -17.80 -4.82 1.16
CA ALA A 75 -18.81 -5.88 1.26
C ALA A 75 -18.76 -6.83 0.07
N PHE A 76 -18.64 -6.30 -1.15
CA PHE A 76 -18.50 -7.12 -2.36
C PHE A 76 -17.26 -8.01 -2.30
N MET A 77 -16.12 -7.49 -1.88
CA MET A 77 -14.88 -8.27 -1.71
C MET A 77 -15.02 -9.39 -0.68
N LYS A 78 -15.70 -9.11 0.42
CA LYS A 78 -15.95 -10.10 1.46
C LYS A 78 -16.88 -11.23 0.99
N ASP A 79 -17.95 -10.87 0.29
CA ASP A 79 -19.02 -11.81 -0.08
C ASP A 79 -18.73 -12.56 -1.40
N ASN A 80 -17.82 -12.04 -2.24
CA ASN A 80 -17.53 -12.55 -3.60
C ASN A 80 -16.02 -12.72 -3.83
N GLN A 81 -15.33 -13.38 -2.90
CA GLN A 81 -13.86 -13.44 -2.89
C GLN A 81 -13.26 -14.01 -4.20
N ASP A 82 -13.81 -15.10 -4.75
CA ASP A 82 -13.26 -15.70 -5.98
C ASP A 82 -13.42 -14.77 -7.20
N GLU A 83 -14.56 -14.08 -7.33
CA GLU A 83 -14.79 -13.10 -8.39
C GLU A 83 -13.80 -11.92 -8.26
N VAL A 84 -13.54 -11.46 -7.04
CA VAL A 84 -12.56 -10.41 -6.80
C VAL A 84 -11.14 -10.84 -7.16
N LEU A 85 -10.75 -12.07 -6.81
CA LEU A 85 -9.43 -12.59 -7.18
C LEU A 85 -9.28 -12.67 -8.71
N GLN A 86 -10.34 -13.05 -9.43
CA GLN A 86 -10.34 -13.08 -10.89
C GLN A 86 -10.21 -11.68 -11.51
N ILE A 87 -10.99 -10.70 -11.01
CA ILE A 87 -10.90 -9.30 -11.48
C ILE A 87 -9.48 -8.75 -11.27
N VAL A 88 -8.89 -8.99 -10.10
CA VAL A 88 -7.55 -8.50 -9.78
C VAL A 88 -6.47 -9.24 -10.58
N ALA A 89 -6.64 -10.54 -10.83
CA ALA A 89 -5.75 -11.33 -11.69
C ALA A 89 -5.70 -10.77 -13.12
N GLU A 90 -6.87 -10.47 -13.69
CA GLU A 90 -6.98 -9.85 -15.02
C GLU A 90 -6.33 -8.46 -15.05
N GLU A 91 -6.62 -7.60 -14.07
CA GLU A 91 -6.10 -6.22 -14.02
C GLU A 91 -4.57 -6.17 -13.84
N LEU A 92 -4.01 -7.11 -13.07
CA LEU A 92 -2.58 -7.15 -12.79
C LEU A 92 -1.79 -8.03 -13.77
N ASP A 93 -2.45 -8.70 -14.73
CA ASP A 93 -1.86 -9.70 -15.62
C ASP A 93 -1.06 -10.77 -14.82
N LEU A 94 -1.72 -11.31 -13.78
CA LEU A 94 -1.18 -12.32 -12.88
C LEU A 94 -2.09 -13.55 -12.85
N ASP A 95 -1.52 -14.71 -12.52
CA ASP A 95 -2.31 -15.90 -12.24
C ASP A 95 -3.12 -15.72 -10.94
N GLU A 96 -4.33 -16.28 -10.88
CA GLU A 96 -5.19 -16.19 -9.68
C GLU A 96 -4.50 -16.74 -8.41
N GLU A 97 -3.63 -17.75 -8.55
CA GLU A 97 -2.85 -18.29 -7.43
C GLU A 97 -1.87 -17.25 -6.87
N ALA A 98 -1.23 -16.46 -7.75
CA ALA A 98 -0.35 -15.37 -7.36
C ALA A 98 -1.12 -14.28 -6.60
N VAL A 99 -2.28 -13.89 -7.13
CA VAL A 99 -3.15 -12.91 -6.47
C VAL A 99 -3.64 -13.43 -5.12
N ARG A 100 -3.96 -14.72 -5.01
CA ARG A 100 -4.39 -15.33 -3.74
C ARG A 100 -3.27 -15.35 -2.69
N GLU A 101 -2.02 -15.67 -3.09
CA GLU A 101 -0.85 -15.57 -2.21
C GLU A 101 -0.68 -14.12 -1.72
N MET A 102 -0.75 -13.16 -2.65
CA MET A 102 -0.61 -11.74 -2.32
C MET A 102 -1.75 -11.23 -1.45
N TYR A 103 -2.99 -11.61 -1.71
CA TYR A 103 -4.18 -11.16 -0.97
C TYR A 103 -4.06 -11.42 0.53
N ALA A 104 -3.44 -12.55 0.91
CA ALA A 104 -3.19 -12.90 2.31
C ALA A 104 -2.21 -11.94 3.03
N CYS A 105 -1.43 -11.16 2.29
CA CYS A 105 -0.51 -10.16 2.83
C CYS A 105 -1.18 -8.81 3.13
N TYR A 106 -2.44 -8.61 2.75
CA TYR A 106 -3.12 -7.32 2.86
C TYR A 106 -4.27 -7.35 3.88
N ASP A 107 -4.42 -6.24 4.59
CA ASP A 107 -5.63 -5.88 5.31
C ASP A 107 -6.33 -4.76 4.54
N PHE A 108 -7.56 -5.02 4.09
CA PHE A 108 -8.39 -4.08 3.35
C PHE A 108 -9.42 -3.37 4.25
N SER A 109 -9.26 -3.45 5.57
CA SER A 109 -10.04 -2.65 6.50
C SER A 109 -9.92 -1.16 6.19
N MET A 110 -11.02 -0.43 6.35
CA MET A 110 -11.05 1.03 6.26
C MET A 110 -10.84 1.71 7.63
N ASP A 111 -10.71 0.92 8.69
CA ASP A 111 -10.54 1.46 10.04
C ASP A 111 -9.11 1.98 10.22
N VAL A 112 -8.99 3.17 10.82
CA VAL A 112 -7.70 3.72 11.26
C VAL A 112 -7.49 3.32 12.71
N THR A 113 -6.56 2.40 12.95
CA THR A 113 -6.24 1.92 14.29
C THR A 113 -5.19 2.79 14.98
N ASP A 114 -5.07 2.71 16.31
CA ASP A 114 -3.99 3.37 17.05
C ASP A 114 -2.61 2.84 16.63
N GLU A 115 -2.52 1.58 16.20
CA GLU A 115 -1.29 1.01 15.66
C GLU A 115 -0.92 1.66 14.31
N ASP A 116 -1.90 2.00 13.47
CA ASP A 116 -1.64 2.72 12.22
C ASP A 116 -1.11 4.14 12.49
N LYS A 117 -1.72 4.84 13.45
CA LYS A 117 -1.25 6.17 13.89
C LYS A 117 0.18 6.09 14.44
N ALA A 118 0.46 5.09 15.28
CA ALA A 118 1.82 4.86 15.79
C ALA A 118 2.81 4.52 14.68
N GLY A 119 2.39 3.75 13.67
CA GLY A 119 3.17 3.45 12.48
C GLY A 119 3.51 4.70 11.68
N PHE A 120 2.52 5.55 11.40
CA PHE A 120 2.74 6.85 10.75
C PHE A 120 3.68 7.75 11.55
N GLN A 121 3.52 7.82 12.87
CA GLN A 121 4.40 8.64 13.71
C GLN A 121 5.84 8.13 13.66
N LYS A 122 6.05 6.80 13.74
CA LYS A 122 7.38 6.20 13.59
C LYS A 122 8.02 6.54 12.25
N THR A 123 7.24 6.57 11.16
CA THR A 123 7.70 7.00 9.84
C THR A 123 8.07 8.48 9.82
N ALA A 124 7.22 9.36 10.35
CA ALA A 124 7.50 10.80 10.44
C ALA A 124 8.76 11.09 11.26
N ASP A 125 8.91 10.45 12.42
CA ASP A 125 10.09 10.55 13.28
C ASP A 125 11.37 10.10 12.57
N PHE A 126 11.29 8.99 11.81
CA PHE A 126 12.41 8.50 11.01
C PHE A 126 12.78 9.50 9.92
N MET A 127 11.79 10.02 9.19
CA MET A 127 12.00 11.03 8.15
C MET A 127 12.64 12.30 8.71
N PHE A 128 12.22 12.76 9.90
CA PHE A 128 12.83 13.92 10.55
C PHE A 128 14.28 13.63 10.97
N LYS A 129 14.52 12.52 11.69
CA LYS A 129 15.86 12.13 12.16
C LYS A 129 16.86 11.91 11.01
N SER A 130 16.38 11.51 9.85
CA SER A 130 17.19 11.30 8.64
C SER A 130 17.31 12.56 7.77
N GLY A 131 16.66 13.67 8.13
CA GLY A 131 16.67 14.92 7.36
C GLY A 131 15.85 14.88 6.07
N MET A 132 14.93 13.93 5.94
CA MET A 132 13.99 13.86 4.79
C MET A 132 12.86 14.90 4.91
N ILE A 133 12.53 15.34 6.13
CA ILE A 133 11.63 16.45 6.41
C ILE A 133 12.31 17.42 7.36
N GLU A 134 11.95 18.71 7.25
CA GLU A 134 12.62 19.80 7.98
C GLU A 134 12.08 19.98 9.41
N GLU A 135 10.82 19.61 9.64
CA GLU A 135 10.12 19.84 10.90
C GLU A 135 9.54 18.54 11.46
N GLU A 136 9.47 18.45 12.80
CA GLU A 136 8.71 17.40 13.47
C GLU A 136 7.21 17.54 13.17
N MET A 137 6.55 16.42 12.96
CA MET A 137 5.13 16.37 12.61
C MET A 137 4.38 15.48 13.60
N ASP A 138 3.32 15.99 14.20
CA ASP A 138 2.33 15.18 14.90
C ASP A 138 1.33 14.62 13.88
N VAL A 139 1.42 13.33 13.60
CA VAL A 139 0.57 12.68 12.59
C VAL A 139 -0.90 12.65 12.99
N ASN A 140 -1.24 12.85 14.27
CA ASN A 140 -2.65 12.92 14.70
C ASN A 140 -3.41 14.07 14.05
N SER A 141 -2.70 15.12 13.63
CA SER A 141 -3.27 16.24 12.86
C SER A 141 -3.73 15.86 11.44
N LEU A 142 -3.31 14.70 10.93
CA LEU A 142 -3.61 14.26 9.56
C LEU A 142 -4.89 13.41 9.45
N PHE A 143 -5.48 13.01 10.57
CA PHE A 143 -6.67 12.16 10.61
C PHE A 143 -7.93 12.99 10.91
N LEU A 144 -9.04 12.59 10.30
CA LEU A 144 -10.35 13.27 10.37
C LEU A 144 -11.21 12.74 11.52
#